data_AF-A0A529HYU3-F1
#
_entry.id   AF-A0A529HYU3-F1
#
_cell.length_a   1.000
_cell.length_b   1.000
_cell.length_c   1.000
_cell.angle_alpha   90.00
_cell.angle_beta   90.00
_cell.angle_gamma   90.00
#
_symmetry.space_group_name_H-M   'P 1'
#
loop_
_entity.id
_entity.type
_entity.pdbx_description
1 polymer ?
#
loop_
_entity_poly.entity_id
_entity_poly.type
_entity_poly.pdbx_seq_one_letter_code
_entity_poly.pdbx_strand_id
1 'polypeptide(L)'
;SDTGYATATAFAEAGATVVTHLFNAMSQIGNREPGLAGAAIDTGSFYAGIIADGIHVHPGTMTLALNAKKGPGRILLVTDAMATIGTDMTSFTLNGRTIYRKDGSLRLADGTLAGADLDMISAVRFVHRVVGLDLDEALRMASLYPAEAIGQAHRLGRFANGTAAD
;
A
#
# COMPACT_ATOMS: atom_id res chain seq x y z
N SER A 1 5.05 3.60 11.82
CA SER A 1 4.97 4.03 13.23
C SER A 1 4.81 2.82 14.13
N ASP A 2 5.55 2.78 15.24
CA ASP A 2 5.34 1.78 16.28
C ASP A 2 4.32 2.31 17.28
N THR A 3 3.13 1.70 17.35
CA THR A 3 2.04 2.12 18.25
C THR A 3 1.06 0.98 18.52
N GLY A 4 0.35 1.01 19.65
CA GLY A 4 -0.66 0.02 20.00
C GLY A 4 -1.98 0.24 19.26
N TYR A 5 -2.81 -0.80 19.21
CA TYR A 5 -4.12 -0.80 18.55
C TYR A 5 -5.02 0.33 19.05
N ALA A 6 -5.14 0.51 20.37
CA ALA A 6 -6.00 1.53 20.96
C ALA A 6 -5.58 2.96 20.56
N THR A 7 -4.28 3.24 20.55
CA THR A 7 -3.74 4.53 20.12
C THR A 7 -3.94 4.74 18.63
N ALA A 8 -3.70 3.72 17.81
CA ALA A 8 -3.96 3.79 16.37
C ALA A 8 -5.44 4.10 16.06
N THR A 9 -6.37 3.46 16.77
CA THR A 9 -7.82 3.73 16.61
C THR A 9 -8.19 5.13 17.08
N ALA A 10 -7.61 5.63 18.17
CA ALA A 10 -7.82 7.01 18.60
C ALA A 10 -7.38 8.05 17.55
N PHE A 11 -6.35 7.75 16.74
CA PHE A 11 -5.99 8.63 15.62
C PHE A 11 -7.08 8.70 14.54
N ALA A 12 -7.84 7.62 14.32
CA ALA A 12 -8.98 7.65 13.41
C ALA A 12 -10.06 8.62 13.93
N GLU A 13 -10.35 8.57 15.23
CA GLU A 13 -11.30 9.49 15.88
C GLU A 13 -10.82 10.95 15.81
N ALA A 14 -9.50 11.16 15.86
CA ALA A 14 -8.86 12.46 15.68
C ALA A 14 -8.80 12.93 14.21
N GLY A 15 -9.24 12.11 13.25
CA GLY A 15 -9.37 12.48 11.83
C GLY A 15 -8.30 11.91 10.90
N ALA A 16 -7.41 11.04 11.37
CA ALA A 16 -6.54 10.29 10.47
C ALA A 16 -7.37 9.31 9.62
N THR A 17 -7.12 9.25 8.32
CA THR A 17 -7.92 8.44 7.39
C THR A 17 -7.09 7.46 6.55
N VAL A 18 -5.77 7.58 6.52
CA VAL A 18 -4.91 6.73 5.67
C VAL A 18 -3.74 6.16 6.47
N VAL A 19 -3.53 4.86 6.35
CA VAL A 19 -2.34 4.15 6.83
C VAL A 19 -1.41 3.87 5.64
N THR A 20 -0.16 4.34 5.75
CA THR A 20 0.85 4.20 4.69
C THR A 20 1.42 2.79 4.67
N HIS A 21 1.56 2.20 3.46
CA HIS A 21 2.26 0.94 3.16
C HIS A 21 2.09 -0.16 4.24
N LEU A 22 0.86 -0.62 4.44
CA LEU A 22 0.44 -1.66 5.39
C LEU A 22 1.47 -2.77 5.55
N PHE A 23 1.75 -3.12 6.82
CA PHE A 23 2.80 -4.03 7.31
C PHE A 23 4.24 -3.49 7.29
N ASN A 24 4.55 -2.43 6.55
CA ASN A 24 5.91 -1.90 6.44
C ASN A 24 6.15 -0.78 7.46
N ALA A 25 7.28 -0.85 8.18
CA ALA A 25 7.70 0.14 9.18
C ALA A 25 6.61 0.48 10.23
N MET A 26 5.86 -0.53 10.70
CA MET A 26 4.80 -0.38 11.70
C MET A 26 4.75 -1.56 12.68
N SER A 27 4.04 -1.37 13.80
CA SER A 27 3.73 -2.46 14.72
C SER A 27 2.85 -3.52 14.05
N GLN A 28 3.26 -4.78 14.20
CA GLN A 28 2.65 -5.94 13.56
C GLN A 28 1.47 -6.50 14.36
N ILE A 29 0.70 -7.39 13.73
CA ILE A 29 -0.44 -8.06 14.35
C ILE A 29 0.06 -9.14 15.32
N GLY A 30 -0.11 -8.90 16.62
CA GLY A 30 -0.02 -9.90 17.67
C GLY A 30 -1.39 -10.39 18.14
N ASN A 31 -1.43 -11.54 18.81
CA ASN A 31 -2.67 -12.14 19.32
C ASN A 31 -3.29 -11.36 20.50
N ARG A 32 -2.46 -10.70 21.32
CA ARG A 32 -2.88 -9.86 22.46
C ARG A 32 -2.82 -8.36 22.17
N GLU A 33 -2.08 -7.98 21.14
CA GLU A 33 -1.84 -6.60 20.75
C GLU A 33 -1.78 -6.56 19.21
N PRO A 34 -2.87 -6.17 18.53
CA PRO A 34 -2.93 -6.12 17.07
C PRO A 34 -2.05 -5.03 16.43
N GLY A 35 -1.62 -4.03 17.21
CA GLY A 35 -0.81 -2.92 16.73
C GLY A 35 -1.49 -2.07 15.65
N LEU A 36 -0.68 -1.28 14.94
CA LEU A 36 -1.14 -0.40 13.86
C LEU A 36 -1.60 -1.21 12.64
N ALA A 37 -0.92 -2.31 12.30
CA ALA A 37 -1.34 -3.16 11.20
C ALA A 37 -2.75 -3.76 11.45
N GLY A 38 -3.04 -4.18 12.67
CA GLY A 38 -4.37 -4.66 13.06
C GLY A 38 -5.41 -3.54 13.02
N ALA A 39 -5.08 -2.36 13.55
CA ALA A 39 -5.97 -1.19 13.50
C ALA A 39 -6.29 -0.75 12.07
N ALA A 40 -5.32 -0.76 11.16
CA ALA A 40 -5.52 -0.42 9.75
C ALA A 40 -6.57 -1.32 9.05
N ILE A 41 -6.62 -2.59 9.45
CA ILE A 41 -7.53 -3.60 8.89
C ILE A 41 -8.90 -3.53 9.59
N ASP A 42 -8.93 -3.48 10.92
CA ASP A 42 -10.16 -3.56 11.71
C ASP A 42 -10.91 -2.23 11.85
N THR A 43 -10.22 -1.09 11.82
CA THR A 43 -10.87 0.21 11.91
C THR A 43 -11.42 0.62 10.53
N GLY A 44 -12.75 0.63 10.43
CA GLY A 44 -13.47 0.78 9.16
C GLY A 44 -13.21 2.08 8.42
N SER A 45 -12.89 3.17 9.12
CA SER A 45 -12.63 4.48 8.50
C SER A 45 -11.26 4.59 7.82
N PHE A 46 -10.29 3.73 8.15
CA PHE A 46 -8.98 3.79 7.54
C PHE A 46 -8.98 3.23 6.11
N TYR A 47 -8.38 3.97 5.20
CA TYR A 47 -7.77 3.42 4.00
C TYR A 47 -6.36 2.94 4.34
N ALA A 48 -5.87 1.93 3.62
CA ALA A 48 -4.52 1.42 3.81
C ALA A 48 -3.83 1.21 2.46
N GLY A 49 -2.73 1.92 2.22
CA GLY A 49 -1.89 1.66 1.05
C GLY A 49 -1.14 0.35 1.21
N ILE A 50 -1.05 -0.48 0.17
CA ILE A 50 -0.23 -1.70 0.17
C ILE A 50 0.69 -1.74 -1.05
N ILE A 51 1.93 -2.17 -0.84
CA ILE A 51 2.93 -2.38 -1.90
C ILE A 51 2.78 -3.83 -2.38
N ALA A 52 2.36 -4.02 -3.63
CA ALA A 52 2.01 -5.33 -4.18
C ALA A 52 3.09 -5.88 -5.12
N ASP A 53 4.27 -6.19 -4.58
CA ASP A 53 5.40 -6.79 -5.32
C ASP A 53 5.78 -8.21 -4.86
N GLY A 54 5.14 -8.71 -3.78
CA GLY A 54 5.47 -10.00 -3.18
C GLY A 54 6.76 -10.02 -2.35
N ILE A 55 7.46 -8.89 -2.26
CA ILE A 55 8.72 -8.72 -1.52
C ILE A 55 8.46 -7.98 -0.22
N HIS A 56 7.73 -6.86 -0.29
CA HIS A 56 7.35 -6.06 0.88
C HIS A 56 6.30 -6.76 1.73
N VAL A 57 5.35 -7.44 1.07
CA VAL A 57 4.29 -8.20 1.75
C VAL A 57 4.13 -9.54 1.06
N HIS A 58 3.99 -10.61 1.85
CA HIS A 58 3.74 -11.94 1.31
C HIS A 58 2.30 -12.04 0.73
N PRO A 59 2.06 -12.71 -0.41
CA PRO A 59 0.72 -12.81 -1.02
C PRO A 59 -0.36 -13.37 -0.09
N GLY A 60 -0.01 -14.35 0.75
CA GLY A 60 -0.93 -14.88 1.76
C GLY A 60 -1.34 -13.83 2.81
N THR A 61 -0.43 -12.94 3.19
CA THR A 61 -0.72 -11.82 4.11
C THR A 61 -1.59 -10.76 3.43
N MET A 62 -1.35 -10.47 2.15
CA MET A 62 -2.23 -9.59 1.37
C MET A 62 -3.65 -10.15 1.33
N THR A 63 -3.80 -11.44 1.03
CA THR A 63 -5.10 -12.14 0.97
C THR A 63 -5.83 -12.03 2.31
N LEU A 64 -5.13 -12.28 3.42
CA LEU A 64 -5.70 -12.14 4.77
C LEU A 64 -6.19 -10.71 5.02
N ALA A 65 -5.37 -9.71 4.71
CA ALA A 65 -5.71 -8.31 4.94
C ALA A 65 -6.90 -7.85 4.09
N LEU A 66 -6.92 -8.23 2.80
CA LEU A 66 -7.99 -7.92 1.86
C LEU A 66 -9.33 -8.51 2.32
N ASN A 67 -9.32 -9.76 2.75
CA ASN A 67 -10.52 -10.43 3.24
C ASN A 67 -11.00 -9.87 4.59
N ALA A 68 -10.08 -9.43 5.45
CA ALA A 68 -10.40 -8.95 6.79
C ALA A 68 -10.75 -7.45 6.85
N LYS A 69 -10.39 -6.66 5.83
CA LYS A 69 -10.54 -5.20 5.86
C LYS A 69 -12.00 -4.78 6.08
N LYS A 70 -12.26 -4.04 7.16
CA LYS A 70 -13.58 -3.43 7.42
C LYS A 70 -13.74 -2.10 6.66
N GLY A 71 -14.95 -1.80 6.21
CA GLY A 71 -15.29 -0.58 5.46
C GLY A 71 -15.91 0.53 6.32
N PRO A 72 -16.05 1.76 5.79
CA PRO A 72 -16.01 2.13 4.37
C PRO A 72 -14.63 2.24 3.70
N GLY A 73 -13.55 2.47 4.46
CA GLY A 73 -12.19 2.55 3.93
C GLY A 73 -11.70 1.23 3.33
N ARG A 74 -10.82 1.32 2.32
CA ARG A 74 -10.35 0.18 1.52
C ARG A 74 -8.83 0.03 1.53
N ILE A 75 -8.35 -1.15 1.17
CA ILE A 75 -6.95 -1.32 0.80
C ILE A 75 -6.76 -0.80 -0.62
N LEU A 76 -5.75 0.04 -0.83
CA LEU A 76 -5.43 0.66 -2.11
C LEU A 76 -3.99 0.34 -2.50
N LEU A 77 -3.71 0.28 -3.81
CA LEU A 77 -2.37 0.01 -4.31
C LEU A 77 -1.52 1.27 -4.26
N VAL A 78 -0.33 1.14 -3.68
CA VAL A 78 0.75 2.13 -3.78
C VAL A 78 1.99 1.44 -4.30
N THR A 79 2.81 2.16 -5.05
CA THR A 79 4.09 1.62 -5.49
C THR A 79 5.16 1.80 -4.44
N ASP A 80 5.18 2.95 -3.75
CA ASP A 80 6.37 3.41 -3.02
C ASP A 80 7.65 3.35 -3.89
N ALA A 81 7.43 3.64 -5.19
CA ALA A 81 8.45 3.61 -6.22
C ALA A 81 9.53 4.66 -5.95
N MET A 82 10.78 4.30 -6.25
CA MET A 82 11.91 5.23 -6.24
C MET A 82 12.41 5.53 -7.66
N ALA A 83 13.49 6.31 -7.76
CA ALA A 83 14.04 6.83 -9.01
C ALA A 83 14.40 5.77 -10.08
N THR A 84 14.43 4.47 -9.73
CA THR A 84 14.77 3.39 -10.64
C THR A 84 13.67 3.05 -11.64
N ILE A 85 12.40 3.36 -11.35
CA ILE A 85 11.29 2.99 -12.23
C ILE A 85 11.43 3.67 -13.61
N GLY A 86 11.38 2.84 -14.67
CA GLY A 86 11.53 3.31 -16.04
C GLY A 86 12.97 3.60 -16.47
N THR A 87 13.97 3.16 -15.70
CA THR A 87 15.40 3.35 -16.02
C THR A 87 16.18 2.04 -15.89
N ASP A 88 17.40 2.02 -16.43
CA ASP A 88 18.39 0.95 -16.22
C ASP A 88 19.32 1.22 -15.03
N MET A 89 18.95 2.17 -14.15
CA MET A 89 19.77 2.50 -12.98
C MET A 89 19.91 1.30 -12.05
N THR A 90 21.15 1.00 -11.68
CA THR A 90 21.49 -0.07 -10.73
C THR A 90 21.68 0.44 -9.30
N SER A 91 21.80 1.76 -9.11
CA SER A 91 21.88 2.39 -7.79
C SER A 91 21.58 3.89 -7.85
N PHE A 92 21.19 4.49 -6.73
CA PHE A 92 21.06 5.93 -6.54
C PHE A 92 21.31 6.33 -5.08
N THR A 93 21.45 7.63 -4.80
CA THR A 93 21.66 8.13 -3.44
C THR A 93 20.40 8.80 -2.90
N LEU A 94 20.00 8.45 -1.67
CA LEU A 94 18.90 9.07 -0.94
C LEU A 94 19.34 9.39 0.49
N ASN A 95 19.23 10.66 0.89
CA ASN A 95 19.66 11.15 2.21
C ASN A 95 21.07 10.70 2.60
N GLY A 96 22.02 10.79 1.65
CA GLY A 96 23.42 10.39 1.84
C GLY A 96 23.69 8.88 1.87
N ARG A 97 22.65 8.04 1.71
CA ARG A 97 22.77 6.58 1.67
C ARG A 97 22.65 6.09 0.23
N THR A 98 23.53 5.18 -0.18
CA THR A 98 23.42 4.51 -1.49
C THR A 98 22.41 3.38 -1.40
N ILE A 99 21.44 3.40 -2.31
CA ILE A 99 20.44 2.37 -2.51
C ILE A 99 20.80 1.62 -3.78
N TYR A 100 20.83 0.29 -3.69
CA TYR A 100 21.15 -0.60 -4.79
C TYR A 100 19.88 -1.28 -5.28
N ARG A 101 19.74 -1.37 -6.60
CA ARG A 101 18.71 -2.16 -7.27
C ARG A 101 19.24 -3.55 -7.53
N LYS A 102 18.62 -4.55 -6.92
CA LYS A 102 19.02 -5.95 -7.07
C LYS A 102 17.82 -6.86 -6.86
N ASP A 103 17.71 -7.88 -7.72
CA ASP A 103 16.69 -8.94 -7.63
C ASP A 103 15.25 -8.39 -7.51
N GLY A 104 14.92 -7.33 -8.28
CA GLY A 104 13.60 -6.69 -8.26
C GLY A 104 13.29 -5.91 -6.97
N SER A 105 14.29 -5.59 -6.16
CA SER A 105 14.14 -4.84 -4.91
C SER A 105 15.17 -3.72 -4.77
N LEU A 106 14.86 -2.75 -3.93
CA LEU A 106 15.76 -1.66 -3.56
C LEU A 106 16.26 -1.88 -2.15
N ARG A 107 17.59 -1.92 -1.97
CA ARG A 107 18.21 -2.23 -0.69
C ARG A 107 19.35 -1.29 -0.34
N LEU A 108 19.47 -0.97 0.94
CA LEU A 108 20.70 -0.41 1.50
C LEU A 108 21.83 -1.46 1.49
N ALA A 109 23.06 -1.01 1.73
CA ALA A 109 24.23 -1.89 1.81
C ALA A 109 24.10 -2.98 2.90
N ASP A 110 23.30 -2.72 3.94
CA ASP A 110 23.00 -3.66 5.03
C ASP A 110 21.87 -4.65 4.70
N GLY A 111 21.27 -4.56 3.51
CA GLY A 111 20.18 -5.42 3.04
C GLY A 111 18.76 -4.94 3.37
N THR A 112 18.62 -3.85 4.14
CA THR A 112 17.33 -3.24 4.49
C THR A 112 16.60 -2.76 3.23
N LEU A 113 15.31 -3.07 3.10
CA LEU A 113 14.47 -2.56 2.00
C LEU A 113 14.34 -1.03 2.09
N ALA A 114 14.48 -0.36 0.94
CA ALA A 114 14.49 1.09 0.83
C ALA A 114 13.65 1.57 -0.35
N GLY A 115 12.34 1.36 -0.25
CA GLY A 115 11.36 1.61 -1.31
C GLY A 115 11.18 0.39 -2.22
N ALA A 116 10.33 0.53 -3.23
CA ALA A 116 10.03 -0.54 -4.17
C ALA A 116 10.54 -0.24 -5.59
N ASP A 117 10.89 -1.32 -6.29
CA ASP A 117 11.10 -1.32 -7.73
C ASP A 117 9.82 -1.79 -8.44
N LEU A 118 8.69 -1.12 -8.15
CA LEU A 118 7.35 -1.49 -8.60
C LEU A 118 6.69 -0.33 -9.35
N ASP A 119 6.17 -0.60 -10.55
CA ASP A 119 5.23 0.31 -11.24
C ASP A 119 3.76 -0.09 -10.97
N MET A 120 2.83 0.83 -11.22
CA MET A 120 1.42 0.62 -10.87
C MET A 120 0.75 -0.50 -11.68
N ILE A 121 1.07 -0.66 -12.97
CA ILE A 121 0.44 -1.72 -13.78
C ILE A 121 0.98 -3.10 -13.38
N SER A 122 2.24 -3.18 -12.96
CA SER A 122 2.84 -4.37 -12.36
C SER A 122 2.16 -4.72 -11.03
N ALA A 123 1.85 -3.74 -10.18
CA ALA A 123 1.09 -3.95 -8.95
C ALA A 123 -0.31 -4.52 -9.21
N VAL A 124 -1.06 -3.95 -10.18
CA VAL A 124 -2.38 -4.45 -10.61
C VAL A 124 -2.28 -5.89 -11.13
N ARG A 125 -1.31 -6.17 -11.99
CA ARG A 125 -1.07 -7.53 -12.52
C ARG A 125 -0.73 -8.51 -11.42
N PHE A 126 0.04 -8.10 -10.42
CA PHE A 126 0.43 -8.95 -9.31
C PHE A 126 -0.78 -9.35 -8.47
N VAL A 127 -1.60 -8.40 -8.02
CA VAL A 127 -2.78 -8.74 -7.21
C VAL A 127 -3.81 -9.55 -7.99
N HIS A 128 -3.95 -9.32 -9.30
CA HIS A 128 -4.84 -10.11 -10.13
C HIS A 128 -4.31 -11.54 -10.33
N ARG A 129 -3.05 -11.71 -10.75
CA ARG A 129 -2.52 -13.01 -11.19
C ARG A 129 -1.97 -13.88 -10.05
N VAL A 130 -1.45 -13.26 -9.00
CA VAL A 130 -0.76 -13.97 -7.90
C VAL A 130 -1.63 -14.02 -6.65
N VAL A 131 -2.25 -12.90 -6.26
CA VAL A 131 -3.16 -12.86 -5.11
C VAL A 131 -4.55 -13.42 -5.49
N GLY A 132 -4.93 -13.33 -6.77
CA GLY A 132 -6.16 -13.93 -7.29
C GLY A 132 -7.40 -13.02 -7.19
N LEU A 133 -7.21 -11.71 -7.12
CA LEU A 133 -8.33 -10.76 -7.18
C LEU A 133 -8.91 -10.68 -8.58
N ASP A 134 -10.22 -10.44 -8.68
CA ASP A 134 -10.84 -10.07 -9.94
C ASP A 134 -10.22 -8.78 -10.49
N LEU A 135 -10.11 -8.70 -11.81
CA LEU A 135 -9.42 -7.58 -12.46
C LEU A 135 -10.09 -6.23 -12.19
N ASP A 136 -11.42 -6.18 -12.11
CA ASP A 136 -12.15 -4.95 -11.80
C ASP A 136 -11.86 -4.45 -10.38
N GLU A 137 -11.73 -5.35 -9.40
CA GLU A 137 -11.33 -5.00 -8.04
C GLU A 137 -9.89 -4.51 -7.99
N ALA A 138 -8.96 -5.22 -8.66
CA ALA A 138 -7.57 -4.79 -8.79
C ALA A 138 -7.44 -3.39 -9.40
N LEU A 139 -8.25 -3.08 -10.42
CA LEU A 139 -8.32 -1.76 -11.03
C LEU A 139 -8.91 -0.71 -10.07
N ARG A 140 -9.96 -1.03 -9.31
CA ARG A 140 -10.50 -0.13 -8.28
C ARG A 140 -9.46 0.22 -7.23
N MET A 141 -8.65 -0.75 -6.80
CA MET A 141 -7.56 -0.52 -5.85
C MET A 141 -6.47 0.42 -6.39
N ALA A 142 -6.27 0.51 -7.71
CA ALA A 142 -5.30 1.40 -8.34
C ALA A 142 -5.88 2.74 -8.84
N SER A 143 -7.20 2.93 -8.78
CA SER A 143 -7.87 4.11 -9.34
C SER A 143 -8.90 4.70 -8.39
N LEU A 144 -10.03 4.02 -8.23
CA LEU A 144 -11.15 4.50 -7.42
C LEU A 144 -10.78 4.68 -5.94
N TYR A 145 -10.24 3.66 -5.28
CA TYR A 145 -9.99 3.72 -3.83
C TYR A 145 -8.93 4.78 -3.46
N PRO A 146 -7.83 4.95 -4.23
CA PRO A 146 -6.96 6.11 -4.07
C PRO A 146 -7.71 7.44 -4.21
N ALA A 147 -8.59 7.59 -5.20
CA ALA A 147 -9.38 8.81 -5.39
C ALA A 147 -10.35 9.06 -4.22
N GLU A 148 -10.97 8.02 -3.66
CA GLU A 148 -11.82 8.11 -2.47
C GLU A 148 -11.02 8.51 -1.23
N ALA A 149 -9.84 7.90 -1.03
CA ALA A 149 -8.96 8.19 0.11
C ALA A 149 -8.52 9.66 0.18
N ILE A 150 -8.37 10.33 -0.96
CA ILE A 150 -7.99 11.75 -1.05
C ILE A 150 -9.18 12.71 -1.31
N GLY A 151 -10.41 12.20 -1.29
CA GLY A 151 -11.62 13.01 -1.50
C GLY A 151 -11.84 13.52 -2.93
N GLN A 152 -11.22 12.88 -3.93
CA GLN A 152 -11.28 13.25 -5.36
C GLN A 152 -12.13 12.32 -6.23
N ALA A 153 -12.85 11.36 -5.64
CA ALA A 153 -13.70 10.41 -6.39
C ALA A 153 -14.86 11.07 -7.18
N HIS A 154 -15.17 12.34 -6.90
CA HIS A 154 -16.13 13.13 -7.69
C HIS A 154 -15.57 13.51 -9.08
N ARG A 155 -14.25 13.44 -9.27
CA ARG A 155 -13.55 13.85 -10.50
C ARG A 155 -12.66 12.75 -11.08
N LEU A 156 -12.08 11.88 -10.26
CA LEU A 156 -11.06 10.89 -10.65
C LEU A 156 -11.47 9.45 -10.33
N GLY A 157 -10.81 8.49 -10.98
CA GLY A 157 -10.86 7.06 -10.62
C GLY A 157 -12.08 6.30 -11.13
N ARG A 158 -12.88 6.89 -12.03
CA ARG A 158 -14.05 6.27 -12.67
C ARG A 158 -14.20 6.79 -14.10
N PHE A 159 -14.70 5.94 -14.99
CA PHE A 159 -15.19 6.37 -16.30
C PHE A 159 -16.68 6.70 -16.21
N ALA A 160 -17.01 7.99 -16.05
CA ALA A 160 -18.38 8.45 -15.98
C ALA A 160 -18.51 9.87 -16.58
N ASN A 161 -19.73 10.23 -17.01
CA ASN A 161 -19.97 11.59 -17.47
C ASN A 161 -19.65 12.60 -16.36
N GLY A 162 -18.87 13.63 -16.70
CA GLY A 162 -18.46 14.68 -15.76
C GLY A 162 -17.18 14.40 -14.96
N THR A 163 -16.56 13.22 -15.09
CA THR A 163 -15.23 12.93 -14.53
C THR A 163 -14.12 13.38 -15.50
N ALA A 164 -12.89 13.47 -15.01
CA ALA A 164 -11.73 13.71 -15.86
C ALA A 164 -11.47 12.50 -16.79
N ALA A 165 -10.89 12.77 -17.96
CA ALA A 165 -10.50 11.76 -18.95
C ALA A 165 -9.03 11.35 -18.73
N ASP A 166 -8.77 10.72 -17.58
CA ASP A 166 -7.45 10.22 -17.14
C ASP A 166 -7.43 8.68 -17.10
#